data_AF-A0A416G6Y4-F1
#
_entry.id   AF-A0A416G6Y4-F1
#
_cell.length_a   1.000
_cell.length_b   1.000
_cell.length_c   1.000
_cell.angle_alpha   90.00
_cell.angle_beta   90.00
_cell.angle_gamma   90.00
#
_symmetry.space_group_name_H-M   'P 1'
#
loop_
_entity.id
_entity.type
_entity.pdbx_description
1 polymer ?
#
loop_
_entity_poly.entity_id
_entity_poly.type
_entity_poly.pdbx_seq_one_letter_code
_entity_poly.pdbx_strand_id
1 'polypeptide(L)'
;MIDYLYYRFYRLWLHSSLAEGAVFMAMLLFSVILSTNILTVWGILTQYGIGEYPSDTQYYIIEGSLIVLLSGTFFFKKRYRRIITKYENENTMQSKAGAWILTIYIVVTLIGFFIEALYRQGKI
;
A
#
# COMPACT_ATOMS: atom_id res chain seq x y z
N MET A 1 8.68 -0.93 9.52
CA MET A 1 7.33 -0.42 9.16
C MET A 1 6.79 -1.14 7.92
N ILE A 2 7.48 -1.09 6.78
CA ILE A 2 7.09 -1.77 5.52
C ILE A 2 6.82 -3.27 5.70
N ASP A 3 7.75 -4.02 6.30
CA ASP A 3 7.58 -5.46 6.55
C ASP A 3 6.34 -5.79 7.40
N TYR A 4 6.01 -4.91 8.35
CA TYR A 4 4.85 -5.08 9.22
C TYR A 4 3.53 -4.80 8.48
N LEU A 5 3.47 -3.72 7.69
CA LEU A 5 2.30 -3.43 6.86
C LEU A 5 2.06 -4.54 5.83
N TYR A 6 3.11 -5.02 5.16
CA TYR A 6 3.03 -6.17 4.27
C TYR A 6 2.47 -7.41 4.98
N TYR A 7 2.94 -7.72 6.19
CA TYR A 7 2.39 -8.82 6.98
C TYR A 7 0.90 -8.63 7.30
N ARG A 8 0.45 -7.40 7.60
CA ARG A 8 -0.98 -7.11 7.82
C ARG A 8 -1.81 -7.30 6.57
N PHE A 9 -1.34 -6.86 5.41
CA PHE A 9 -2.00 -7.15 4.13
C PHE A 9 -2.06 -8.66 3.87
N TYR A 10 -0.99 -9.41 4.16
CA TYR A 10 -0.98 -10.87 4.07
C TYR A 10 -2.06 -11.50 4.96
N ARG A 11 -2.15 -11.07 6.23
CA ARG A 11 -3.18 -11.53 7.17
C ARG A 11 -4.59 -11.21 6.69
N LEU A 12 -4.81 -10.03 6.09
CA LEU A 12 -6.09 -9.67 5.48
C LEU A 12 -6.47 -10.66 4.37
N TRP A 13 -5.53 -10.95 3.46
CA TRP A 13 -5.77 -11.85 2.32
C TRP A 13 -5.95 -13.32 2.74
N LEU A 14 -5.37 -13.76 3.87
CA LEU A 14 -5.64 -15.10 4.40
C LEU A 14 -7.10 -15.32 4.78
N HIS A 15 -7.86 -14.26 5.09
CA HIS A 15 -9.30 -14.34 5.38
C HIS A 15 -10.17 -14.18 4.13
N SER A 16 -9.57 -14.07 2.94
CA SER A 16 -10.28 -13.92 1.67
C SER A 16 -10.48 -15.27 0.96
N SER A 17 -11.28 -15.26 -0.11
CA SER A 17 -11.41 -16.41 -1.04
C SER A 17 -10.13 -16.71 -1.82
N LEU A 18 -9.12 -15.83 -1.80
CA LEU A 18 -7.86 -15.94 -2.52
C LEU A 18 -6.68 -16.22 -1.57
N ALA A 19 -6.93 -16.94 -0.47
CA ALA A 19 -5.94 -17.22 0.56
C ALA A 19 -4.68 -17.94 0.03
N GLU A 20 -4.82 -18.82 -0.97
CA GLU A 20 -3.68 -19.50 -1.63
C GLU A 20 -2.70 -18.51 -2.29
N GLY A 21 -3.22 -17.38 -2.77
CA GLY A 21 -2.45 -16.29 -3.37
C GLY A 21 -2.08 -15.17 -2.41
N ALA A 22 -2.33 -15.33 -1.09
CA ALA A 22 -2.27 -14.21 -0.14
C ALA A 22 -0.92 -13.48 -0.10
N VAL A 23 0.19 -14.19 -0.28
CA VAL A 23 1.54 -13.60 -0.34
C VAL A 23 1.66 -12.62 -1.51
N PHE A 24 1.21 -13.03 -2.70
CA PHE A 24 1.27 -12.20 -3.90
C PHE A 24 0.24 -11.08 -3.86
N MET A 25 -0.99 -11.37 -3.45
CA MET A 25 -2.05 -10.37 -3.33
C MET A 25 -1.74 -9.30 -2.28
N ALA A 26 -1.08 -9.66 -1.18
CA ALA A 26 -0.59 -8.71 -0.20
C ALA A 26 0.44 -7.75 -0.79
N MET A 27 1.38 -8.27 -1.58
CA MET A 27 2.37 -7.44 -2.27
C MET A 27 1.71 -6.50 -3.26
N LEU A 28 0.78 -6.99 -4.08
CA LEU A 28 0.08 -6.18 -5.07
C LEU A 28 -0.75 -5.07 -4.42
N LEU A 29 -1.64 -5.42 -3.48
CA LEU A 29 -2.49 -4.44 -2.80
C LEU A 29 -1.65 -3.41 -2.04
N PHE A 30 -0.56 -3.85 -1.40
CA PHE A 30 0.35 -2.93 -0.75
C PHE A 30 1.05 -1.98 -1.75
N SER A 31 1.42 -2.48 -2.93
CA SER A 31 2.01 -1.66 -4.00
C SER A 31 1.01 -0.60 -4.50
N VAL A 32 -0.25 -0.99 -4.70
CA VAL A 32 -1.33 -0.07 -5.10
C VAL A 32 -1.52 1.01 -4.05
N ILE A 33 -1.72 0.65 -2.78
CA ILE A 33 -1.93 1.62 -1.69
C ILE A 33 -0.73 2.55 -1.52
N LEU A 34 0.50 2.04 -1.69
CA LEU A 34 1.70 2.86 -1.64
C LEU A 34 1.77 3.82 -2.84
N SER A 35 1.46 3.35 -4.04
CA SER A 35 1.41 4.18 -5.25
C SER A 35 0.39 5.31 -5.12
N THR A 36 -0.80 5.00 -4.57
CA THR A 36 -1.83 6.00 -4.28
C THR A 36 -1.30 7.09 -3.37
N ASN A 37 -0.60 6.74 -2.28
CA ASN A 37 0.00 7.73 -1.39
C ASN A 37 1.04 8.62 -2.10
N ILE A 38 1.90 8.05 -2.94
CA ILE A 38 2.89 8.82 -3.71
C ILE A 38 2.19 9.82 -4.64
N LEU A 39 1.16 9.36 -5.36
CA LEU A 39 0.42 10.17 -6.31
C LEU A 39 -0.40 11.26 -5.62
N THR A 40 -1.00 10.97 -4.46
CA THR A 40 -1.68 11.97 -3.64
C THR A 40 -0.71 13.07 -3.20
N VAL A 41 0.49 12.71 -2.72
CA VAL A 41 1.51 13.70 -2.35
C VAL A 41 1.94 14.52 -3.57
N TRP A 42 2.16 13.89 -4.72
CA TRP A 42 2.49 14.61 -5.95
C TRP A 42 1.36 15.58 -6.36
N GLY A 43 0.10 15.13 -6.30
CA GLY A 43 -1.07 15.96 -6.58
C GLY A 43 -1.12 17.20 -5.68
N ILE A 44 -0.89 17.02 -4.38
CA ILE A 44 -0.79 18.14 -3.42
C ILE A 44 0.36 19.09 -3.81
N LEU A 45 1.55 18.58 -4.13
CA LEU A 45 2.68 19.43 -4.56
C LEU A 45 2.34 20.25 -5.81
N THR A 46 1.66 19.65 -6.78
CA THR A 46 1.19 20.33 -7.99
C THR A 46 0.23 21.48 -7.64
N GLN A 47 -0.67 21.28 -6.67
CA GLN A 47 -1.59 22.32 -6.20
C GLN A 47 -0.86 23.52 -5.57
N TYR A 48 0.31 23.29 -4.97
CA TYR A 48 1.18 24.35 -4.46
C TYR A 48 2.09 24.97 -5.54
N GLY A 49 1.88 24.65 -6.81
CA GLY A 49 2.69 25.14 -7.93
C GLY A 49 4.06 24.46 -8.07
N ILE A 50 4.26 23.31 -7.43
CA ILE A 50 5.50 22.54 -7.49
C ILE A 50 5.34 21.43 -8.55
N GLY A 51 5.76 21.75 -9.78
CA GLY A 51 5.71 20.83 -10.91
C GLY A 51 4.31 20.63 -11.49
N GLU A 52 4.21 19.73 -12.46
CA GLU A 52 2.95 19.37 -13.12
C GLU A 52 2.41 18.04 -12.58
N TYR A 53 1.09 17.85 -12.71
CA TYR A 53 0.44 16.60 -12.36
C TYR A 53 0.98 15.47 -13.26
N PRO A 54 1.21 14.25 -12.73
CA PRO A 54 1.79 13.17 -13.52
C PRO A 54 0.89 12.79 -14.70
N SER A 55 1.50 12.57 -15.86
CA SER A 55 0.79 12.00 -17.01
C SER A 55 0.40 10.54 -16.75
N ASP A 56 -0.55 10.01 -17.52
CA ASP A 56 -0.96 8.59 -17.41
C ASP A 56 0.24 7.64 -17.57
N THR A 57 1.19 7.99 -18.45
CA THR A 57 2.43 7.21 -18.60
C THR A 57 3.28 7.22 -17.34
N GLN A 58 3.44 8.39 -16.71
CA GLN A 58 4.18 8.50 -15.44
C GLN A 58 3.49 7.74 -14.31
N TYR A 59 2.15 7.79 -14.24
CA TYR A 59 1.34 7.00 -13.32
C TYR A 59 1.68 5.50 -13.44
N TYR A 60 1.60 4.93 -14.65
CA TYR A 60 1.88 3.50 -14.86
C TYR A 60 3.34 3.14 -14.61
N ILE A 61 4.27 4.04 -14.91
CA ILE A 61 5.69 3.84 -14.59
C ILE A 61 5.88 3.75 -13.08
N ILE A 62 5.26 4.63 -12.29
CA ILE A 62 5.37 4.62 -10.82
C ILE A 62 4.79 3.32 -10.27
N GLU A 63 3.58 2.95 -10.68
CA GLU A 63 2.92 1.73 -10.21
C GLU A 63 3.72 0.47 -10.57
N GLY A 64 4.12 0.34 -11.85
CA GLY A 64 4.91 -0.79 -12.32
C GLY A 64 6.29 -0.88 -11.63
N SER A 65 6.96 0.26 -11.44
CA SER A 65 8.25 0.31 -10.76
C SER A 65 8.13 -0.12 -9.29
N LEU A 66 7.07 0.31 -8.60
CA LEU A 66 6.81 -0.11 -7.23
C LEU A 66 6.53 -1.61 -7.12
N ILE A 67 5.72 -2.16 -8.04
CA ILE A 67 5.45 -3.60 -8.08
C ILE A 67 6.74 -4.37 -8.26
N VAL A 68 7.61 -3.97 -9.20
CA VAL A 68 8.91 -4.62 -9.44
C VAL A 68 9.81 -4.50 -8.23
N LEU A 69 9.92 -3.32 -7.61
CA LEU A 69 10.74 -3.06 -6.42
C LEU A 69 10.27 -3.88 -5.22
N LEU A 70 8.98 -3.88 -4.91
CA LEU A 70 8.40 -4.60 -3.79
C LEU A 70 8.44 -6.11 -4.03
N SER A 71 8.22 -6.54 -5.28
CA SER A 71 8.40 -7.94 -5.67
C SER A 71 9.84 -8.40 -5.44
N GLY A 72 10.83 -7.63 -5.93
CA GLY A 72 12.23 -7.88 -5.65
C GLY A 72 12.51 -7.93 -4.15
N THR A 73 12.00 -6.96 -3.39
CA THR A 73 12.23 -6.87 -1.94
C THR A 73 11.68 -8.08 -1.18
N PHE A 74 10.45 -8.51 -1.46
CA PHE A 74 9.79 -9.57 -0.71
C PHE A 74 10.08 -10.98 -1.21
N PHE A 75 10.18 -11.18 -2.53
CA PHE A 75 10.37 -12.52 -3.10
C PHE A 75 11.86 -12.89 -3.26
N PHE A 76 12.78 -11.93 -3.36
CA PHE A 76 14.20 -12.23 -3.39
C PHE A 76 14.64 -12.97 -2.12
N LYS A 77 15.33 -14.09 -2.30
CA LYS A 77 15.73 -15.00 -1.20
C LYS A 77 14.58 -15.37 -0.26
N LYS A 78 13.35 -15.41 -0.77
CA LYS A 78 12.11 -15.74 -0.04
C LYS A 78 11.94 -14.91 1.25
N ARG A 79 12.32 -13.63 1.24
CA ARG A 79 12.25 -12.75 2.42
C ARG A 79 10.85 -12.70 3.04
N TYR A 80 9.79 -12.81 2.23
CA TYR A 80 8.41 -12.88 2.70
C TYR A 80 8.19 -13.96 3.78
N ARG A 81 8.85 -15.13 3.68
CA ARG A 81 8.75 -16.19 4.69
C ARG A 81 9.30 -15.73 6.04
N ARG A 82 10.47 -15.07 6.03
CA ARG A 82 11.08 -14.51 7.24
C ARG A 82 10.19 -13.46 7.90
N ILE A 83 9.50 -12.65 7.10
CA ILE A 83 8.55 -11.66 7.59
C ILE A 83 7.35 -12.34 8.26
N ILE A 84 6.74 -13.33 7.60
CA ILE A 84 5.59 -14.06 8.16
C ILE A 84 5.97 -14.72 9.49
N THR A 85 7.04 -15.51 9.52
CA THR A 85 7.49 -16.19 10.75
C THR A 85 7.83 -15.22 11.87
N LYS A 86 8.36 -14.03 11.55
CA LYS A 86 8.68 -12.99 12.55
C LYS A 86 7.43 -12.47 13.27
N TYR A 87 6.29 -12.37 12.58
CA TYR A 87 5.06 -11.77 13.11
C TYR A 87 3.93 -12.80 13.35
N GLU A 88 4.17 -14.07 13.08
CA GLU A 88 3.20 -15.16 13.24
C GLU A 88 2.77 -15.35 14.70
N ASN A 89 3.73 -15.25 15.63
CA ASN A 89 3.53 -15.46 17.07
C ASN A 89 3.06 -14.21 17.83
N GLU A 90 2.39 -13.28 17.17
CA GLU A 90 1.83 -12.10 17.84
C GLU A 90 0.69 -12.47 18.80
N ASN A 91 0.69 -11.86 19.99
CA ASN A 91 -0.42 -12.03 20.94
C ASN A 91 -1.71 -11.39 20.39
N THR A 92 -2.87 -11.85 20.84
CA THR A 92 -4.21 -11.41 20.43
C THR A 92 -4.38 -9.90 20.45
N MET A 93 -3.81 -9.22 21.45
CA MET A 93 -3.86 -7.76 21.56
C MET A 93 -3.07 -7.06 20.43
N GLN A 94 -1.87 -7.56 20.11
CA GLN A 94 -1.05 -7.04 19.02
C GLN A 94 -1.70 -7.29 17.66
N SER A 95 -2.30 -8.46 17.45
CA SER A 95 -3.02 -8.78 16.22
C SER A 95 -4.21 -7.85 16.00
N LYS A 96 -4.99 -7.54 17.05
CA LYS A 96 -6.11 -6.60 16.96
C LYS A 96 -5.64 -5.17 16.69
N ALA A 97 -4.64 -4.70 17.42
CA ALA A 97 -4.07 -3.36 17.20
C ALA A 97 -3.53 -3.23 15.77
N GLY A 98 -2.89 -4.27 15.26
CA GLY A 98 -2.38 -4.29 13.89
C GLY A 98 -3.44 -4.30 12.80
N ALA A 99 -4.58 -4.94 13.02
CA ALA A 99 -5.74 -4.82 12.13
C ALA A 99 -6.25 -3.37 12.10
N TRP A 100 -6.37 -2.72 13.26
CA TRP A 100 -6.75 -1.30 13.32
C TRP A 100 -5.74 -0.39 12.62
N ILE A 101 -4.43 -0.61 12.80
CA ILE A 101 -3.40 0.15 12.10
C ILE A 101 -3.56 0.00 10.58
N LEU A 102 -3.80 -1.21 10.08
CA LEU A 102 -4.03 -1.45 8.66
C LEU A 102 -5.29 -0.73 8.16
N THR A 103 -6.40 -0.84 8.89
CA THR A 103 -7.66 -0.18 8.55
C THR A 103 -7.49 1.34 8.49
N ILE A 104 -6.87 1.93 9.51
CA ILE A 104 -6.60 3.38 9.55
C ILE A 104 -5.73 3.77 8.36
N TYR A 105 -4.67 3.01 8.08
CA TYR A 105 -3.78 3.30 6.95
C TYR A 105 -4.52 3.31 5.61
N ILE A 106 -5.38 2.31 5.34
CA ILE A 106 -6.18 2.24 4.12
C ILE A 106 -7.19 3.41 4.07
N VAL A 107 -7.92 3.65 5.16
CA VAL A 107 -8.94 4.71 5.22
C VAL A 107 -8.31 6.09 5.01
N VAL A 108 -7.21 6.40 5.68
CA VAL A 108 -6.48 7.67 5.51
C VAL A 108 -5.97 7.81 4.07
N THR A 109 -5.43 6.74 3.47
CA THR A 109 -4.99 6.76 2.07
C THR A 109 -6.15 7.08 1.13
N LEU A 110 -7.29 6.40 1.29
CA LEU A 110 -8.47 6.61 0.44
C LEU A 110 -9.08 8.00 0.61
N ILE A 111 -9.19 8.49 1.85
CA ILE A 111 -9.69 9.84 2.15
C ILE A 111 -8.76 10.89 1.54
N GLY A 112 -7.44 10.77 1.76
CA GLY A 112 -6.46 11.70 1.22
C GLY A 112 -6.51 11.76 -0.31
N PHE A 113 -6.56 10.59 -0.96
CA PHE A 113 -6.73 10.50 -2.41
C PHE A 113 -8.04 11.14 -2.89
N PHE A 114 -9.16 10.90 -2.21
CA PHE A 114 -10.45 11.45 -2.60
C PHE A 114 -10.50 12.98 -2.43
N ILE A 115 -9.95 13.51 -1.33
CA ILE A 115 -9.85 14.95 -1.11
C ILE A 115 -8.99 15.59 -2.19
N GLU A 116 -7.81 15.04 -2.49
CA GLU A 116 -6.93 15.54 -3.56
C GLU A 116 -7.65 15.53 -4.91
N ALA A 117 -8.35 14.43 -5.23
CA ALA A 117 -9.06 14.29 -6.49
C ALA A 117 -10.23 15.29 -6.63
N LEU A 118 -10.96 15.58 -5.55
CA LEU A 118 -12.02 16.59 -5.54
C LEU A 118 -11.46 18.00 -5.71
N TYR A 119 -10.37 18.32 -5.02
CA TYR A 119 -9.70 19.60 -5.14
C TYR A 119 -9.18 19.81 -6.57
N ARG A 120 -8.57 18.80 -7.18
CA ARG A 120 -8.11 18.84 -8.58
C ARG A 120 -9.25 19.12 -9.57
N GLN A 121 -10.45 18.62 -9.30
CA GLN A 121 -11.63 18.86 -10.14
C GLN A 121 -12.28 20.23 -9.87
N GLY A 122 -11.74 21.05 -8.95
CA GLY A 122 -12.33 22.33 -8.55
C GLY A 122 -13.68 22.19 -7.85
N LYS A 123 -13.96 21.01 -7.27
CA LYS A 123 -15.25 20.73 -6.59
C LYS A 123 -15.25 21.15 -5.12
N ILE A 124 -14.08 21.42 -4.56
CA ILE A 124 -13.81 21.95 -3.22
C ILE A 124 -12.59 22.84 -3.37
#